data_AF-A0A2H3INV0-F1
#
_entry.id   AF-A0A2H3INV0-F1
#
_cell.length_a   1.000
_cell.length_b   1.000
_cell.length_c   1.000
_cell.angle_alpha   90.00
_cell.angle_beta   90.00
_cell.angle_gamma   90.00
#
_symmetry.space_group_name_H-M   'P 1'
#
loop_
_entity.id
_entity.type
_entity.pdbx_description
1 polymer ?
#
loop_
_entity_poly.entity_id
_entity_poly.type
_entity_poly.pdbx_seq_one_letter_code
_entity_poly.pdbx_strand_id
1 'polypeptide(L)'
;MDSHDDDFDSVSWRNDPSSDASRPTTSGTDADDSAPSHRDSNGKRRMSVAQDEPQAGPLADAVDLAGIGDGMLECSVDAPLKENDGTKDAYISYLVTTHTDFKTFQKTDFTVRRRFRDFFFLYKTLYREYPACAVPPLPDKHKVESYVTGDRFGPDFTQRRAWSLHRFIKRLTLHPVLRRAPLLAIFLESPDWNAHMRLHGGRTSTSTTDSSGGIFDNFADTFVNAFTKVHKPDRRFIEVREKADKLDEDLNHVEKIVARVARREADLEADYVDLATQFRKLVPLEPEVEMPLQVFAASVDETSRGLKGLKDHTDQNYLGSLRDMEAYILSLKSLLKTREQKQLDFEALVEYRNKAVSDRDSLVNNPSSAYASNPLTSSPASFIRSKMEDMRGVDHEQSRRERIRKLELRIDELTREVDSAKTTSEMFDEEVVREVADFERIKAVEFRDSLGALAENHIEFYQGVINTWERFISEMDSEYGGGDDYFRGRSEVVS
;
A
#
# COMPACT_ATOMS: atom_id res chain seq x y z
N MET A 1 -25.47 0.85 -59.34
CA MET A 1 -25.97 1.60 -58.16
C MET A 1 -26.09 0.60 -57.02
N ASP A 2 -25.05 -0.21 -56.78
CA ASP A 2 -23.75 0.10 -56.11
C ASP A 2 -23.99 0.06 -54.60
N SER A 3 -23.85 -1.09 -53.93
CA SER A 3 -22.63 -1.82 -53.49
C SER A 3 -21.90 -1.16 -52.32
N HIS A 4 -21.75 -1.99 -51.27
CA HIS A 4 -21.04 -1.80 -50.00
C HIS A 4 -19.66 -1.13 -50.12
N ASP A 5 -19.30 -0.35 -49.10
CA ASP A 5 -17.90 -0.12 -48.72
C ASP A 5 -17.76 -0.17 -47.18
N ASP A 6 -17.16 -1.28 -46.73
CA ASP A 6 -16.50 -1.45 -45.44
C ASP A 6 -15.05 -0.94 -45.59
N ASP A 7 -14.72 0.20 -44.95
CA ASP A 7 -13.36 0.74 -44.93
C ASP A 7 -12.59 0.16 -43.73
N PHE A 8 -12.01 -1.02 -43.94
CA PHE A 8 -10.99 -1.61 -43.07
C PHE A 8 -9.63 -1.35 -43.72
N ASP A 9 -8.94 -0.30 -43.25
CA ASP A 9 -7.63 0.09 -43.76
C ASP A 9 -6.59 -1.02 -43.53
N SER A 10 -6.15 -1.61 -44.65
CA SER A 10 -5.09 -2.60 -44.73
C SER A 10 -3.71 -1.95 -44.57
N VAL A 11 -3.02 -2.22 -43.46
CA VAL A 11 -1.60 -1.87 -43.30
C VAL A 11 -0.77 -2.90 -44.07
N SER A 12 -0.27 -2.51 -45.24
CA SER A 12 0.67 -3.31 -46.03
C SER A 12 2.12 -3.02 -45.59
N TRP A 13 2.80 -4.04 -45.06
CA TRP A 13 4.23 -3.96 -44.75
C TRP A 13 5.04 -4.11 -46.03
N ARG A 14 5.52 -2.99 -46.58
CA ARG A 14 6.54 -2.99 -47.64
C ARG A 14 7.93 -3.14 -47.01
N ASN A 15 8.57 -4.28 -47.25
CA ASN A 15 9.98 -4.51 -46.97
C ASN A 15 10.83 -3.83 -48.07
N ASP A 16 11.64 -2.83 -47.69
CA ASP A 16 12.71 -2.29 -48.54
C ASP A 16 14.07 -2.69 -47.94
N PRO A 17 15.00 -3.30 -48.72
CA PRO A 17 16.21 -3.92 -48.18
C PRO A 17 17.36 -2.92 -48.14
N SER A 18 17.40 -2.06 -47.13
CA SER A 18 18.63 -1.32 -46.77
C SER A 18 18.54 -0.65 -45.39
N SER A 19 18.81 -1.42 -44.33
CA SER A 19 19.39 -0.90 -43.08
C SER A 19 19.76 -2.07 -42.16
N ASP A 20 20.78 -2.82 -42.60
CA ASP A 20 21.43 -3.85 -41.79
C ASP A 20 22.59 -3.20 -41.02
N ALA A 21 22.43 -3.06 -39.70
CA ALA A 21 23.55 -2.92 -38.78
C ALA A 21 23.11 -3.21 -37.34
N SER A 22 23.80 -4.17 -36.71
CA SER A 22 23.92 -4.41 -35.26
C SER A 22 23.06 -5.55 -34.68
N ARG A 23 23.38 -6.79 -35.06
CA ARG A 23 23.16 -7.98 -34.21
C ARG A 23 24.48 -8.35 -33.50
N PRO A 24 24.45 -8.76 -32.21
CA PRO A 24 25.64 -9.15 -31.49
C PRO A 24 26.05 -10.58 -31.86
N THR A 25 27.35 -10.77 -32.08
CA THR A 25 27.98 -12.05 -32.39
C THR A 25 28.22 -12.87 -31.12
N THR A 26 27.84 -14.14 -31.15
CA THR A 26 28.21 -15.15 -30.16
C THR A 26 29.37 -15.99 -30.70
N SER A 27 30.29 -16.37 -29.81
CA SER A 27 31.27 -17.49 -29.83
C SER A 27 32.33 -17.08 -28.80
N GLY A 28 32.65 -17.77 -27.70
CA GLY A 28 32.71 -19.20 -27.43
C GLY A 28 34.07 -19.48 -26.77
N THR A 29 34.06 -19.80 -25.46
CA THR A 29 35.02 -20.61 -24.65
C THR A 29 36.52 -20.24 -24.71
N ASP A 30 37.27 -20.01 -23.63
CA ASP A 30 37.48 -20.83 -22.44
C ASP A 30 38.48 -20.15 -21.46
N ALA A 31 38.43 -20.64 -20.22
CA ALA A 31 39.20 -20.41 -18.99
C ALA A 31 40.61 -19.74 -19.01
N ASP A 32 40.86 -18.84 -18.04
CA ASP A 32 41.71 -19.18 -16.87
C ASP A 32 41.54 -18.16 -15.71
N ASP A 33 41.75 -18.66 -14.50
CA ASP A 33 41.46 -18.10 -13.17
C ASP A 33 42.61 -17.24 -12.59
N SER A 34 42.29 -16.55 -11.48
CA SER A 34 43.15 -16.10 -10.36
C SER A 34 43.48 -14.61 -10.17
N ALA A 35 42.83 -14.02 -9.16
CA ALA A 35 43.25 -12.83 -8.41
C ALA A 35 44.09 -13.22 -7.18
N PRO A 36 44.97 -12.33 -6.65
CA PRO A 36 46.12 -12.74 -5.85
C PRO A 36 45.79 -13.00 -4.37
N SER A 37 46.36 -14.09 -3.83
CA SER A 37 46.37 -14.38 -2.39
C SER A 37 47.65 -13.84 -1.74
N HIS A 38 47.52 -12.95 -0.76
CA HIS A 38 48.63 -12.62 0.14
C HIS A 38 48.88 -13.80 1.09
N ARG A 39 50.09 -14.36 1.05
CA ARG A 39 50.60 -15.39 1.97
C ARG A 39 51.55 -14.77 2.99
N ASP A 40 51.33 -15.06 4.27
CA ASP A 40 52.34 -14.86 5.32
C ASP A 40 53.28 -16.08 5.43
N SER A 41 54.47 -15.83 5.94
CA SER A 41 55.70 -16.65 5.89
C SER A 41 55.69 -17.99 6.65
N ASN A 42 54.52 -18.51 7.06
CA ASN A 42 54.46 -19.77 7.83
C ASN A 42 53.41 -20.79 7.34
N GLY A 43 52.97 -20.70 6.09
CA GLY A 43 52.40 -21.86 5.34
C GLY A 43 51.11 -22.50 5.88
N LYS A 44 50.38 -21.87 6.80
CA LYS A 44 49.05 -22.35 7.26
C LYS A 44 47.94 -21.48 6.66
N ARG A 45 46.99 -22.12 5.97
CA ARG A 45 45.75 -21.49 5.50
C ARG A 45 45.00 -20.91 6.70
N ARG A 46 44.76 -19.59 6.72
CA ARG A 46 43.79 -18.97 7.63
C ARG A 46 42.40 -19.34 7.14
N MET A 47 41.86 -20.43 7.67
CA MET A 47 40.42 -20.69 7.63
C MET A 47 39.77 -19.54 8.42
N SER A 48 39.16 -18.58 7.73
CA SER A 48 38.18 -17.72 8.38
C SER A 48 36.96 -18.60 8.67
N VAL A 49 36.99 -19.21 9.85
CA VAL A 49 35.78 -19.64 10.55
C VAL A 49 34.90 -18.40 10.60
N ALA A 50 33.83 -18.37 9.82
CA ALA A 50 32.68 -17.54 10.15
C ALA A 50 32.26 -18.01 11.53
N GLN A 51 32.68 -17.28 12.56
CA GLN A 51 32.11 -17.43 13.88
C GLN A 51 30.65 -17.05 13.69
N ASP A 52 29.75 -18.03 13.83
CA ASP A 52 28.35 -17.78 14.15
C ASP A 52 28.35 -16.85 15.37
N GLU A 53 28.26 -15.54 15.13
CA GLU A 53 27.97 -14.62 16.20
C GLU A 53 26.56 -14.96 16.70
N PRO A 54 26.40 -15.21 18.02
CA PRO A 54 25.14 -15.67 18.56
C PRO A 54 24.06 -14.64 18.24
N GLN A 55 23.04 -15.12 17.53
CA GLN A 55 21.75 -14.47 17.38
C GLN A 55 21.24 -14.06 18.78
N ALA A 56 20.64 -12.87 18.88
CA ALA A 56 20.48 -12.16 20.15
C ALA A 56 19.99 -13.08 21.27
N GLY A 57 20.79 -13.17 22.33
CA GLY A 57 20.46 -13.98 23.50
C GLY A 57 19.13 -13.54 24.14
N PRO A 58 18.55 -14.35 25.04
CA PRO A 58 17.23 -14.14 25.65
C PRO A 58 17.09 -12.86 26.51
N LEU A 59 18.08 -11.98 26.52
CA LEU A 59 18.18 -10.76 27.33
C LEU A 59 18.50 -9.49 26.52
N ALA A 60 18.43 -9.52 25.18
CA ALA A 60 18.67 -8.32 24.37
C ALA A 60 17.60 -7.24 24.62
N ASP A 61 18.04 -5.99 24.83
CA ASP A 61 17.15 -4.86 25.11
C ASP A 61 16.57 -4.26 23.82
N ALA A 62 15.44 -3.54 23.92
CA ALA A 62 14.69 -3.03 22.77
C ALA A 62 15.51 -2.10 21.84
N VAL A 63 16.59 -1.53 22.35
CA VAL A 63 17.51 -0.63 21.63
C VAL A 63 18.63 -1.40 20.92
N ASP A 64 19.09 -2.53 21.47
CA ASP A 64 20.05 -3.44 20.81
C ASP A 64 19.37 -4.29 19.72
N LEU A 65 18.06 -4.50 19.88
CA LEU A 65 17.13 -5.18 18.96
C LEU A 65 16.73 -4.33 17.75
N ALA A 66 17.12 -3.05 17.66
CA ALA A 66 16.66 -2.16 16.59
C ALA A 66 17.42 -2.29 15.25
N GLY A 67 18.37 -3.23 15.13
CA GLY A 67 19.04 -3.52 13.86
C GLY A 67 19.56 -2.26 13.16
N ILE A 68 20.69 -1.72 13.62
CA ILE A 68 21.40 -0.62 12.94
C ILE A 68 22.05 -1.10 11.61
N GLY A 69 21.79 -2.34 11.18
CA GLY A 69 22.27 -2.92 9.93
C GLY A 69 21.25 -2.87 8.80
N ASP A 70 21.76 -2.88 7.56
CA ASP A 70 21.00 -2.99 6.31
C ASP A 70 20.52 -4.43 6.07
N GLY A 71 19.84 -5.00 7.07
CA GLY A 71 19.37 -6.37 7.02
C GLY A 71 18.08 -6.55 6.23
N MET A 72 17.90 -7.76 5.72
CA MET A 72 16.73 -8.26 5.02
C MET A 72 15.66 -8.78 5.99
N LEU A 73 14.43 -8.30 5.82
CA LEU A 73 13.23 -8.86 6.44
C LEU A 73 12.22 -9.12 5.33
N GLU A 74 12.10 -10.37 4.91
CA GLU A 74 11.16 -10.81 3.90
C GLU A 74 10.06 -11.66 4.54
N CYS A 75 8.81 -11.34 4.20
CA CYS A 75 7.67 -12.05 4.70
C CYS A 75 6.70 -12.37 3.55
N SER A 76 6.18 -13.60 3.54
CA SER A 76 5.08 -14.00 2.67
C SER A 76 3.84 -14.34 3.49
N VAL A 77 2.65 -14.17 2.89
CA VAL A 77 1.38 -14.56 3.51
C VAL A 77 0.58 -15.37 2.51
N ASP A 78 0.26 -16.61 2.86
CA ASP A 78 -0.38 -17.57 1.96
C ASP A 78 -1.20 -18.62 2.73
N ALA A 79 -1.54 -19.72 2.04
CA ALA A 79 -2.14 -20.94 2.57
C ALA A 79 -3.32 -20.69 3.54
N PRO A 80 -4.43 -20.10 3.07
CA PRO A 80 -5.62 -19.90 3.90
C PRO A 80 -6.12 -21.25 4.45
N LEU A 81 -6.33 -21.32 5.76
CA LEU A 81 -6.81 -22.52 6.45
C LEU A 81 -8.02 -22.17 7.31
N LYS A 82 -9.06 -23.00 7.21
CA LYS A 82 -10.21 -22.93 8.11
C LYS A 82 -9.88 -23.66 9.41
N GLU A 83 -9.78 -22.91 10.49
CA GLU A 83 -9.58 -23.44 11.84
C GLU A 83 -10.93 -23.63 12.56
N ASN A 84 -10.96 -24.58 13.49
CA ASN A 84 -12.14 -24.95 14.29
C ASN A 84 -13.37 -25.29 13.43
N ASP A 85 -13.16 -26.02 12.33
CA ASP A 85 -14.25 -26.38 11.42
C ASP A 85 -15.36 -27.16 12.14
N GLY A 86 -16.61 -26.89 11.77
CA GLY A 86 -17.80 -27.45 12.42
C GLY A 86 -18.20 -26.82 13.76
N THR A 87 -17.44 -25.85 14.28
CA THR A 87 -17.79 -25.12 15.52
C THR A 87 -18.28 -23.69 15.23
N LYS A 88 -18.90 -23.06 16.24
CA LYS A 88 -19.30 -21.64 16.16
C LYS A 88 -18.10 -20.69 16.10
N ASP A 89 -16.92 -21.16 16.50
CA ASP A 89 -15.68 -20.39 16.58
C ASP A 89 -14.78 -20.61 15.34
N ALA A 90 -15.34 -21.07 14.22
CA ALA A 90 -14.60 -21.26 12.99
C ALA A 90 -14.10 -19.92 12.41
N TYR A 91 -12.81 -19.85 12.05
CA TYR A 91 -12.19 -18.69 11.41
C TYR A 91 -11.14 -19.11 10.38
N ILE A 92 -10.78 -18.18 9.49
CA ILE A 92 -9.67 -18.38 8.55
C ILE A 92 -8.37 -17.81 9.13
N SER A 93 -7.32 -18.62 9.16
CA SER A 93 -5.96 -18.21 9.43
C SER A 93 -5.09 -18.31 8.18
N TYR A 94 -4.08 -17.45 8.11
CA TYR A 94 -3.10 -17.36 7.04
C TYR A 94 -1.74 -17.75 7.59
N LEU A 95 -0.97 -18.46 6.78
CA LEU A 95 0.42 -18.77 7.12
C LEU A 95 1.26 -17.54 6.80
N VAL A 96 2.01 -17.05 7.79
CA VAL A 96 2.98 -15.98 7.63
C VAL A 96 4.36 -16.62 7.72
N THR A 97 5.08 -16.63 6.62
CA THR A 97 6.45 -17.14 6.54
C THR A 97 7.40 -15.97 6.58
N THR A 98 8.41 -16.01 7.44
CA THR A 98 9.39 -14.94 7.62
C THR A 98 10.80 -15.49 7.39
N HIS A 99 11.55 -14.79 6.56
CA HIS A 99 12.99 -14.96 6.33
C HIS A 99 13.70 -13.67 6.71
N THR A 100 14.67 -13.74 7.62
CA THR A 100 15.35 -12.53 8.09
C THR A 100 16.78 -12.77 8.57
N ASP A 101 17.63 -11.76 8.37
CA ASP A 101 18.97 -11.67 8.95
C ASP A 101 19.02 -10.78 10.21
N PHE A 102 17.89 -10.15 10.58
CA PHE A 102 17.82 -9.28 11.73
C PHE A 102 18.05 -10.08 13.00
N LYS A 103 19.08 -9.67 13.75
CA LYS A 103 19.44 -10.26 15.04
C LYS A 103 18.35 -10.07 16.10
N THR A 104 17.38 -9.22 15.83
CA THR A 104 16.16 -9.00 16.61
C THR A 104 15.33 -10.27 16.82
N PHE A 105 15.32 -11.16 15.83
CA PHE A 105 14.56 -12.41 15.85
C PHE A 105 15.44 -13.55 16.36
N GLN A 106 14.82 -14.58 16.97
CA GLN A 106 15.53 -15.76 17.48
C GLN A 106 15.92 -16.75 16.38
N LYS A 107 15.21 -16.73 15.25
CA LYS A 107 15.45 -17.63 14.10
C LYS A 107 15.50 -16.82 12.82
N THR A 108 16.28 -17.30 11.85
CA THR A 108 16.31 -16.72 10.49
C THR A 108 15.05 -17.06 9.70
N ASP A 109 14.55 -18.28 9.90
CA ASP A 109 13.41 -18.84 9.17
C ASP A 109 12.38 -19.38 10.15
N PHE A 110 11.16 -18.86 10.07
CA PHE A 110 10.05 -19.32 10.90
C PHE A 110 8.70 -18.99 10.28
N THR A 111 7.68 -19.69 10.76
CA THR A 111 6.30 -19.53 10.29
C THR A 111 5.35 -19.40 11.46
N VAL A 112 4.36 -18.52 11.34
CA VAL A 112 3.26 -18.39 12.30
C VAL A 112 1.91 -18.33 11.58
N ARG A 113 0.83 -18.76 12.25
CA ARG A 113 -0.52 -18.56 11.73
C ARG A 113 -1.17 -17.34 12.37
N ARG A 114 -1.81 -16.52 11.55
CA ARG A 114 -2.50 -15.28 11.96
C ARG A 114 -3.85 -15.18 11.26
N ARG A 115 -4.89 -14.76 11.97
CA ARG A 115 -6.21 -14.49 11.34
C ARG A 115 -6.33 -13.01 11.02
N PHE A 116 -7.28 -12.66 10.14
CA PHE A 116 -7.51 -11.28 9.70
C PHE A 116 -7.64 -10.25 10.85
N ARG A 117 -8.32 -10.61 11.96
CA ARG A 117 -8.46 -9.72 13.12
C ARG A 117 -7.12 -9.35 13.76
N ASP A 118 -6.14 -10.24 13.69
CA ASP A 118 -4.81 -10.02 14.26
C ASP A 118 -4.04 -8.99 13.43
N PHE A 119 -4.10 -9.10 12.09
CA PHE A 119 -3.57 -8.07 11.18
C PHE A 119 -4.25 -6.72 11.41
N PHE A 120 -5.57 -6.71 11.59
CA PHE A 120 -6.31 -5.47 11.84
C PHE A 120 -5.90 -4.77 13.14
N PHE A 121 -5.61 -5.55 14.19
CA PHE A 121 -5.06 -5.01 15.44
C PHE A 121 -3.67 -4.42 15.23
N LEU A 122 -2.79 -5.13 14.51
CA LEU A 122 -1.46 -4.65 14.15
C LEU A 122 -1.55 -3.32 13.40
N TYR A 123 -2.34 -3.25 12.31
CA TYR A 123 -2.56 -2.04 11.53
C TYR A 123 -3.03 -0.87 12.39
N LYS A 124 -4.09 -1.05 13.19
CA LYS A 124 -4.64 0.01 14.04
C LYS A 124 -3.63 0.55 15.06
N THR A 125 -2.79 -0.34 15.60
CA THR A 125 -1.81 0.03 16.60
C THR A 125 -0.65 0.79 15.95
N LEU A 126 -0.14 0.32 14.80
CA LEU A 126 0.87 1.03 14.02
C LEU A 126 0.38 2.42 13.56
N TYR A 127 -0.85 2.51 13.05
CA TYR A 127 -1.44 3.79 12.63
C TYR A 127 -1.49 4.82 13.76
N ARG A 128 -1.70 4.39 15.00
CA ARG A 128 -1.72 5.28 16.17
C ARG A 128 -0.33 5.63 16.68
N GLU A 129 0.58 4.66 16.71
CA GLU A 129 1.93 4.83 17.29
C GLU A 129 2.90 5.55 16.34
N TYR A 130 2.66 5.51 15.03
CA TYR A 130 3.52 6.10 14.01
C TYR A 130 2.75 7.12 13.15
N PRO A 131 2.31 8.26 13.72
CA PRO A 131 1.47 9.25 13.02
C PRO A 131 2.20 10.01 11.89
N ALA A 132 3.53 9.91 11.83
CA ALA A 132 4.34 10.50 10.76
C ALA A 132 4.61 9.53 9.59
N CYS A 133 4.16 8.27 9.68
CA CYS A 133 4.30 7.27 8.62
C CYS A 133 2.96 7.08 7.89
N ALA A 134 3.02 6.88 6.58
CA ALA A 134 1.87 6.44 5.79
C ALA A 134 1.68 4.94 6.02
N VAL A 135 1.01 4.56 7.11
CA VAL A 135 0.79 3.14 7.41
C VAL A 135 -0.10 2.51 6.32
N PRO A 136 0.34 1.43 5.65
CA PRO A 136 -0.45 0.77 4.62
C PRO A 136 -1.79 0.28 5.18
N PRO A 137 -2.92 0.64 4.57
CA PRO A 137 -4.21 0.18 5.07
C PRO A 137 -4.43 -1.29 4.73
N LEU A 138 -5.22 -1.96 5.55
CA LEU A 138 -5.79 -3.26 5.19
C LEU A 138 -6.96 -3.06 4.25
N PRO A 139 -7.23 -4.00 3.34
CA PRO A 139 -8.43 -3.96 2.50
C PRO A 139 -9.67 -3.90 3.41
N ASP A 140 -10.58 -2.97 3.09
CA ASP A 140 -11.77 -2.72 3.89
C ASP A 140 -12.62 -4.01 4.00
N LYS A 141 -12.96 -4.38 5.24
CA LYS A 141 -13.77 -5.55 5.55
C LYS A 141 -15.06 -5.58 4.72
N HIS A 142 -15.69 -4.42 4.54
CA HIS A 142 -16.95 -4.31 3.80
C HIS A 142 -16.78 -4.31 2.29
N LYS A 143 -15.65 -3.81 1.77
CA LYS A 143 -15.35 -3.84 0.33
C LYS A 143 -15.04 -5.26 -0.14
N VAL A 144 -14.25 -6.03 0.61
CA VAL A 144 -13.98 -7.43 0.27
C VAL A 144 -15.26 -8.28 0.38
N GLU A 145 -16.12 -8.00 1.36
CA GLU A 145 -17.44 -8.64 1.49
C GLU A 145 -18.44 -8.19 0.40
N SER A 146 -18.34 -6.96 -0.14
CA SER A 146 -19.24 -6.47 -1.19
C SER A 146 -18.88 -6.93 -2.60
N TYR A 147 -17.59 -7.13 -2.89
CA TYR A 147 -17.14 -7.60 -4.21
C TYR A 147 -17.23 -9.12 -4.38
N VAL A 148 -17.36 -9.86 -3.27
CA VAL A 148 -17.52 -11.30 -3.29
C VAL A 148 -18.92 -11.63 -2.76
N THR A 149 -19.88 -11.79 -3.67
CA THR A 149 -21.26 -12.19 -3.41
C THR A 149 -21.36 -13.67 -2.96
N GLY A 150 -20.50 -14.10 -2.03
CA GLY A 150 -20.25 -15.51 -1.75
C GLY A 150 -19.86 -15.82 -0.31
N ASP A 151 -19.54 -17.09 -0.06
CA ASP A 151 -19.17 -17.62 1.25
C ASP A 151 -17.88 -16.96 1.76
N ARG A 152 -17.90 -16.43 2.98
CA ARG A 152 -16.73 -15.86 3.68
C ARG A 152 -15.60 -16.88 3.93
N PHE A 153 -15.90 -18.18 3.77
CA PHE A 153 -14.94 -19.27 3.82
C PHE A 153 -14.59 -19.82 2.43
N GLY A 154 -15.15 -19.25 1.37
CA GLY A 154 -14.90 -19.65 -0.01
C GLY A 154 -13.44 -19.41 -0.43
N PRO A 155 -12.89 -20.27 -1.31
CA PRO A 155 -11.50 -20.17 -1.75
C PRO A 155 -11.20 -18.79 -2.37
N ASP A 156 -12.07 -18.28 -3.23
CA ASP A 156 -11.90 -16.98 -3.89
C ASP A 156 -11.77 -15.81 -2.92
N PHE A 157 -12.58 -15.81 -1.86
CA PHE A 157 -12.55 -14.76 -0.84
C PHE A 157 -11.29 -14.83 0.01
N THR A 158 -10.95 -16.05 0.44
CA THR A 158 -9.79 -16.27 1.30
C THR A 158 -8.48 -16.04 0.54
N GLN A 159 -8.41 -16.38 -0.74
CA GLN A 159 -7.25 -16.17 -1.59
C GLN A 159 -7.04 -14.68 -1.92
N ARG A 160 -8.08 -13.94 -2.32
CA ARG A 160 -7.99 -12.47 -2.50
C ARG A 160 -7.48 -11.78 -1.25
N ARG A 161 -8.01 -12.18 -0.09
CA ARG A 161 -7.57 -11.63 1.19
C ARG A 161 -6.11 -12.01 1.48
N ALA A 162 -5.68 -13.23 1.19
CA ALA A 162 -4.28 -13.64 1.35
C ALA A 162 -3.34 -12.72 0.55
N TRP A 163 -3.66 -12.43 -0.72
CA TRP A 163 -2.89 -11.51 -1.56
C TRP A 163 -2.79 -10.10 -0.96
N SER A 164 -3.90 -9.53 -0.48
CA SER A 164 -3.87 -8.21 0.16
C SER A 164 -3.12 -8.20 1.49
N LEU A 165 -3.23 -9.27 2.29
CA LEU A 165 -2.47 -9.42 3.54
C LEU A 165 -0.97 -9.57 3.27
N HIS A 166 -0.59 -10.28 2.20
CA HIS A 166 0.78 -10.40 1.74
C HIS A 166 1.35 -9.02 1.38
N ARG A 167 0.64 -8.25 0.55
CA ARG A 167 1.04 -6.87 0.20
C ARG A 167 1.17 -5.98 1.42
N PHE A 168 0.20 -6.04 2.34
CA PHE A 168 0.25 -5.28 3.59
C PHE A 168 1.53 -5.58 4.39
N ILE A 169 1.84 -6.85 4.66
CA ILE A 169 3.05 -7.21 5.41
C ILE A 169 4.30 -6.83 4.64
N LYS A 170 4.37 -7.11 3.33
CA LYS A 170 5.54 -6.77 2.50
C LYS A 170 5.84 -5.27 2.52
N ARG A 171 4.82 -4.41 2.47
CA ARG A 171 4.99 -2.96 2.62
C ARG A 171 5.57 -2.60 3.99
N LEU A 172 5.11 -3.23 5.07
CA LEU A 172 5.66 -3.00 6.41
C LEU A 172 7.14 -3.40 6.50
N THR A 173 7.53 -4.55 5.94
CA THR A 173 8.92 -5.02 6.01
C THR A 173 9.87 -4.21 5.14
N LEU A 174 9.38 -3.67 4.01
CA LEU A 174 10.14 -2.74 3.17
C LEU A 174 10.28 -1.34 3.76
N HIS A 175 9.45 -0.96 4.73
CA HIS A 175 9.44 0.38 5.32
C HIS A 175 10.51 0.51 6.44
N PRO A 176 11.44 1.47 6.36
CA PRO A 176 12.59 1.52 7.28
C PRO A 176 12.23 1.69 8.76
N VAL A 177 11.19 2.48 9.07
CA VAL A 177 10.67 2.65 10.44
C VAL A 177 9.77 1.47 10.86
N LEU A 178 8.71 1.17 10.10
CA LEU A 178 7.72 0.16 10.50
C LEU A 178 8.29 -1.26 10.60
N ARG A 179 9.30 -1.62 9.80
CA ARG A 179 9.97 -2.94 9.89
C ARG A 179 10.66 -3.20 11.23
N ARG A 180 10.95 -2.13 11.98
CA ARG A 180 11.57 -2.17 13.32
C ARG A 180 10.58 -1.99 14.45
N ALA A 181 9.27 -1.90 14.15
CA ALA A 181 8.25 -1.75 15.18
C ALA A 181 8.23 -2.99 16.10
N PRO A 182 8.32 -2.83 17.44
CA PRO A 182 8.32 -3.96 18.37
C PRO A 182 7.08 -4.86 18.22
N LEU A 183 5.92 -4.25 17.94
CA LEU A 183 4.69 -4.97 17.72
C LEU A 183 4.73 -5.85 16.47
N LEU A 184 5.41 -5.42 15.40
CA LEU A 184 5.57 -6.22 14.19
C LEU A 184 6.47 -7.43 14.46
N ALA A 185 7.59 -7.24 15.17
CA ALA A 185 8.47 -8.34 15.54
C ALA A 185 7.73 -9.41 16.36
N ILE A 186 6.98 -9.00 17.37
CA ILE A 186 6.12 -9.89 18.17
C ILE A 186 5.04 -10.56 17.30
N PHE A 187 4.43 -9.82 16.37
CA PHE A 187 3.42 -10.35 15.45
C PHE A 187 3.99 -11.45 14.55
N LEU A 188 5.23 -11.33 14.10
CA LEU A 188 5.85 -12.32 13.22
C LEU A 188 6.33 -13.55 13.99
N GLU A 189 6.86 -13.40 15.21
CA GLU A 189 7.56 -14.49 15.90
C GLU A 189 6.76 -15.16 17.03
N SER A 190 5.92 -14.42 17.75
CA SER A 190 5.32 -14.91 19.00
C SER A 190 4.24 -15.96 18.77
N PRO A 191 4.30 -17.16 19.38
CA PRO A 191 3.19 -18.12 19.32
C PRO A 191 1.95 -17.62 20.09
N ASP A 192 2.14 -16.77 21.11
CA ASP A 192 1.10 -16.32 22.06
C ASP A 192 0.56 -14.91 21.74
N TRP A 193 0.34 -14.61 20.46
CA TRP A 193 -0.15 -13.30 19.99
C TRP A 193 -1.39 -12.77 20.74
N ASN A 194 -2.35 -13.65 21.06
CA ASN A 194 -3.57 -13.26 21.76
C ASN A 194 -3.29 -12.69 23.16
N ALA A 195 -2.23 -13.15 23.85
CA ALA A 195 -1.82 -12.60 25.14
C ALA A 195 -1.26 -11.18 24.99
N HIS A 196 -0.39 -10.96 24.00
CA HIS A 196 0.16 -9.65 23.68
C HIS A 196 -0.94 -8.64 23.32
N MET A 197 -1.94 -9.04 22.55
CA MET A 197 -3.08 -8.19 22.19
C MET A 197 -3.87 -7.74 23.44
N ARG A 198 -4.07 -8.62 24.43
CA ARG A 198 -4.74 -8.29 25.70
C ARG A 198 -3.91 -7.34 26.56
N LEU A 199 -2.59 -7.56 26.63
CA LEU A 199 -1.66 -6.73 27.40
C LEU A 199 -1.54 -5.32 26.79
N HIS A 200 -1.46 -5.21 25.47
CA HIS A 200 -1.51 -3.91 24.79
C HIS A 200 -2.85 -3.22 25.01
N GLY A 201 -3.96 -3.97 24.93
CA GLY A 201 -5.30 -3.45 25.22
C GLY A 201 -5.45 -2.86 26.63
N GLY A 202 -4.80 -3.48 27.63
CA GLY A 202 -4.81 -3.01 29.02
C GLY A 202 -3.96 -1.76 29.27
N ARG A 203 -2.84 -1.58 28.56
CA ARG A 203 -2.02 -0.35 28.67
C ARG A 203 -2.68 0.86 28.03
N THR A 204 -3.59 0.64 27.08
CA THR A 204 -4.40 1.71 26.45
C THR A 204 -5.65 2.10 27.24
N SER A 205 -6.02 1.41 28.32
CA SER A 205 -7.19 1.79 29.13
C SER A 205 -6.88 2.86 30.20
N THR A 206 -5.74 3.55 30.12
CA THR A 206 -5.41 4.67 31.03
C THR A 206 -5.37 6.03 30.32
N SER A 207 -5.85 6.12 29.07
CA SER A 207 -5.91 7.42 28.37
C SER A 207 -7.06 7.56 27.36
N THR A 208 -8.17 6.86 27.54
CA THR A 208 -9.43 7.17 26.83
C THR A 208 -10.60 6.83 27.73
N THR A 209 -10.91 7.74 28.67
CA THR A 209 -12.31 7.96 28.99
C THR A 209 -12.97 8.48 27.74
N ASP A 210 -13.96 7.74 27.24
CA ASP A 210 -15.06 8.31 26.48
C ASP A 210 -15.73 9.35 27.38
N SER A 211 -15.18 10.54 27.32
CA SER A 211 -15.73 11.80 27.79
C SER A 211 -15.39 12.81 26.72
N SER A 212 -16.24 12.84 25.70
CA SER A 212 -16.57 14.08 25.00
C SER A 212 -16.59 15.25 26.00
N GLY A 213 -15.78 16.27 25.76
CA GLY A 213 -15.82 17.51 26.52
C GLY A 213 -14.98 17.50 27.79
N GLY A 214 -13.77 18.05 27.73
CA GLY A 214 -12.98 18.28 28.92
C GLY A 214 -11.61 18.89 28.68
N ILE A 215 -11.55 20.22 28.79
CA ILE A 215 -10.36 21.09 29.00
C ILE A 215 -9.64 21.59 27.72
N PHE A 216 -9.71 20.92 26.56
CA PHE A 216 -9.21 21.48 25.28
C PHE A 216 -10.30 22.07 24.35
N ASP A 217 -11.59 21.80 24.60
CA ASP A 217 -12.70 22.21 23.71
C ASP A 217 -12.94 23.72 23.65
N ASN A 218 -12.63 24.48 24.69
CA ASN A 218 -12.87 25.93 24.67
C ASN A 218 -11.87 26.71 23.79
N PHE A 219 -10.73 26.11 23.43
CA PHE A 219 -9.79 26.71 22.49
C PHE A 219 -10.00 26.16 21.08
N ALA A 220 -10.23 24.84 20.94
CA ALA A 220 -10.42 24.18 19.65
C ALA A 220 -11.59 24.75 18.82
N ASP A 221 -12.74 25.07 19.43
CA ASP A 221 -13.90 25.61 18.71
C ASP A 221 -13.68 27.03 18.12
N THR A 222 -12.67 27.76 18.62
CA THR A 222 -12.25 29.04 18.03
C THR A 222 -11.16 28.85 16.96
N PHE A 223 -10.34 27.79 17.07
CA PHE A 223 -9.30 27.46 16.08
C PHE A 223 -9.88 26.88 14.77
N VAL A 224 -10.97 26.13 14.85
CA VAL A 224 -11.56 25.44 13.67
C VAL A 224 -12.24 26.40 12.67
N ASN A 225 -12.62 27.61 13.09
CA ASN A 225 -13.30 28.58 12.22
C ASN A 225 -12.41 29.76 11.77
N ALA A 226 -11.16 29.84 12.23
CA ALA A 226 -10.29 31.00 11.95
C ALA A 226 -9.44 30.84 10.67
N PHE A 227 -9.11 29.61 10.25
CA PHE A 227 -8.22 29.38 9.11
C PHE A 227 -8.63 28.17 8.27
N THR A 228 -8.98 28.40 7.00
CA THR A 228 -9.23 27.34 6.03
C THR A 228 -8.06 27.10 5.09
N LYS A 229 -6.99 27.93 5.15
CA LYS A 229 -5.88 27.87 4.19
C LYS A 229 -4.55 28.31 4.81
N VAL A 230 -3.52 27.48 4.61
CA VAL A 230 -2.13 27.75 4.99
C VAL A 230 -1.63 29.01 4.28
N HIS A 231 -1.02 29.93 5.03
CA HIS A 231 -0.57 31.22 4.51
C HIS A 231 0.65 31.10 3.59
N LYS A 232 1.51 30.10 3.81
CA LYS A 232 2.67 29.77 2.97
C LYS A 232 2.76 28.26 2.70
N PRO A 233 2.02 27.75 1.70
CA PRO A 233 2.12 26.34 1.35
C PRO A 233 3.50 26.06 0.71
N ASP A 234 4.18 25.02 1.17
CA ASP A 234 5.44 24.58 0.59
C ASP A 234 5.18 23.88 -0.75
N ARG A 235 5.89 24.32 -1.80
CA ARG A 235 5.77 23.78 -3.16
C ARG A 235 6.06 22.29 -3.23
N ARG A 236 6.96 21.78 -2.38
CA ARG A 236 7.31 20.35 -2.35
C ARG A 236 6.09 19.48 -2.06
N PHE A 237 5.30 19.83 -1.06
CA PHE A 237 4.12 19.04 -0.68
C PHE A 237 2.94 19.24 -1.63
N ILE A 238 2.84 20.41 -2.28
CA ILE A 238 1.87 20.62 -3.38
C ILE A 238 2.17 19.65 -4.53
N GLU A 239 3.43 19.58 -4.98
CA GLU A 239 3.83 18.69 -6.07
C GLU A 239 3.59 17.21 -5.73
N VAL A 240 3.88 16.81 -4.49
CA VAL A 240 3.61 15.44 -4.01
C VAL A 240 2.10 15.16 -4.02
N ARG A 241 1.28 16.11 -3.56
CA ARG A 241 -0.17 15.97 -3.55
C ARG A 241 -0.74 15.86 -4.96
N GLU A 242 -0.31 16.72 -5.89
CA GLU A 242 -0.72 16.66 -7.29
C GLU A 242 -0.31 15.33 -7.95
N LYS A 243 0.90 14.83 -7.67
CA LYS A 243 1.34 13.51 -8.15
C LYS A 243 0.49 12.37 -7.57
N ALA A 244 0.16 12.45 -6.27
CA ALA A 244 -0.69 11.46 -5.62
C ALA A 244 -2.14 11.50 -6.16
N ASP A 245 -2.68 12.68 -6.44
CA ASP A 245 -4.00 12.86 -7.06
C ASP A 245 -4.03 12.29 -8.48
N LYS A 246 -3.02 12.60 -9.30
CA LYS A 246 -2.90 12.04 -10.65
C LYS A 246 -2.77 10.51 -10.63
N LEU A 247 -1.92 9.97 -9.75
CA LEU A 247 -1.74 8.52 -9.64
C LEU A 247 -3.03 7.81 -9.21
N ASP A 248 -3.80 8.42 -8.31
CA ASP A 248 -5.11 7.92 -7.86
C ASP A 248 -6.13 7.87 -9.01
N GLU A 249 -6.18 8.91 -9.85
CA GLU A 249 -7.00 8.96 -11.07
C GLU A 249 -6.58 7.90 -12.10
N ASP A 250 -5.27 7.81 -12.38
CA ASP A 250 -4.70 6.85 -13.33
C ASP A 250 -4.97 5.40 -12.89
N LEU A 251 -4.76 5.09 -11.61
CA LEU A 251 -5.06 3.76 -11.06
C LEU A 251 -6.55 3.43 -11.10
N ASN A 252 -7.42 4.38 -10.79
CA ASN A 252 -8.87 4.20 -10.92
C ASN A 252 -9.29 3.92 -12.36
N HIS A 253 -8.62 4.52 -13.34
CA HIS A 253 -8.86 4.23 -14.75
C HIS A 253 -8.39 2.83 -15.15
N VAL A 254 -7.17 2.46 -14.75
CA VAL A 254 -6.59 1.14 -15.02
C VAL A 254 -7.40 0.03 -14.35
N GLU A 255 -7.81 0.21 -13.09
CA GLU A 255 -8.66 -0.72 -12.34
C GLU A 255 -9.93 -1.07 -13.12
N LYS A 256 -10.64 -0.07 -13.67
CA LYS A 256 -11.86 -0.28 -14.46
C LYS A 256 -11.60 -1.00 -15.78
N ILE A 257 -10.45 -0.77 -16.40
CA ILE A 257 -10.05 -1.49 -17.62
C ILE A 257 -9.76 -2.95 -17.26
N VAL A 258 -8.93 -3.20 -16.26
CA VAL A 258 -8.53 -4.54 -15.83
C VAL A 258 -9.74 -5.34 -15.33
N ALA A 259 -10.68 -4.72 -14.62
CA ALA A 259 -11.92 -5.37 -14.22
C ALA A 259 -12.78 -5.79 -15.43
N ARG A 260 -12.73 -5.05 -16.55
CA ARG A 260 -13.39 -5.47 -17.79
C ARG A 260 -12.63 -6.60 -18.47
N VAL A 261 -11.28 -6.56 -18.47
CA VAL A 261 -10.44 -7.64 -19.00
C VAL A 261 -10.72 -8.95 -18.26
N ALA A 262 -10.69 -8.95 -16.92
CA ALA A 262 -11.00 -10.11 -16.10
C ALA A 262 -12.40 -10.71 -16.40
N ARG A 263 -13.41 -9.86 -16.65
CA ARG A 263 -14.74 -10.33 -17.07
C ARG A 263 -14.70 -10.97 -18.46
N ARG A 264 -13.95 -10.40 -19.41
CA ARG A 264 -13.79 -10.99 -20.75
C ARG A 264 -13.03 -12.32 -20.71
N GLU A 265 -12.03 -12.43 -19.87
CA GLU A 265 -11.33 -13.70 -19.62
C GLU A 265 -12.28 -14.75 -19.02
N ALA A 266 -13.21 -14.33 -18.15
CA ALA A 266 -14.27 -15.20 -17.63
C ALA A 266 -15.28 -15.63 -18.69
N ASP A 267 -15.71 -14.72 -19.57
CA ASP A 267 -16.58 -15.04 -20.71
C ASP A 267 -15.91 -16.07 -21.62
N LEU A 268 -14.63 -15.85 -21.96
CA LEU A 268 -13.83 -16.76 -22.80
C LEU A 268 -13.63 -18.13 -22.14
N GLU A 269 -13.34 -18.18 -20.84
CA GLU A 269 -13.26 -19.43 -20.09
C GLU A 269 -14.54 -20.26 -20.30
N ALA A 270 -15.71 -19.64 -20.06
CA ALA A 270 -17.02 -20.28 -20.17
C ALA A 270 -17.30 -20.76 -21.60
N ASP A 271 -17.03 -19.91 -22.60
CA ASP A 271 -17.22 -20.26 -24.02
C ASP A 271 -16.36 -21.48 -24.43
N TYR A 272 -15.11 -21.57 -23.95
CA TYR A 272 -14.25 -22.72 -24.23
C TYR A 272 -14.71 -23.99 -23.49
N VAL A 273 -15.19 -23.89 -22.24
CA VAL A 273 -15.80 -25.03 -21.53
C VAL A 273 -17.00 -25.56 -22.32
N ASP A 274 -17.87 -24.65 -22.75
CA ASP A 274 -19.08 -25.00 -23.48
C ASP A 274 -18.73 -25.61 -24.84
N LEU A 275 -17.76 -25.06 -25.56
CA LEU A 275 -17.26 -25.61 -26.82
C LEU A 275 -16.76 -27.04 -26.65
N ALA A 276 -15.86 -27.28 -25.68
CA ALA A 276 -15.37 -28.62 -25.39
C ALA A 276 -16.51 -29.59 -25.05
N THR A 277 -17.51 -29.12 -24.30
CA THR A 277 -18.69 -29.91 -23.94
C THR A 277 -19.56 -30.25 -25.16
N GLN A 278 -19.75 -29.35 -26.11
CA GLN A 278 -20.51 -29.65 -27.33
C GLN A 278 -19.77 -30.65 -28.22
N PHE A 279 -18.45 -30.52 -28.37
CA PHE A 279 -17.65 -31.49 -29.14
C PHE A 279 -17.70 -32.88 -28.52
N ARG A 280 -17.65 -33.00 -27.19
CA ARG A 280 -17.84 -34.30 -26.48
C ARG A 280 -19.20 -34.94 -26.75
N LYS A 281 -20.26 -34.14 -26.97
CA LYS A 281 -21.59 -34.66 -27.34
C LYS A 281 -21.66 -35.12 -28.79
N LEU A 282 -20.80 -34.60 -29.66
CA LEU A 282 -20.72 -35.00 -31.07
C LEU A 282 -19.99 -36.35 -31.24
N VAL A 283 -19.03 -36.65 -30.37
CA VAL A 283 -18.27 -37.92 -30.35
C VAL A 283 -19.14 -39.17 -30.59
N PRO A 284 -20.22 -39.43 -29.83
CA PRO A 284 -21.06 -40.62 -30.06
C PRO A 284 -21.93 -40.57 -31.34
N LEU A 285 -22.07 -39.40 -31.98
CA LEU A 285 -22.85 -39.23 -33.20
C LEU A 285 -22.01 -39.50 -34.46
N GLU A 286 -20.68 -39.31 -34.37
CA GLU A 286 -19.74 -39.39 -35.49
C GLU A 286 -18.61 -40.40 -35.19
N PRO A 287 -18.90 -41.72 -35.23
CA PRO A 287 -17.94 -42.75 -34.85
C PRO A 287 -16.71 -42.85 -35.80
N GLU A 288 -16.81 -42.32 -37.02
CA GLU A 288 -15.70 -42.33 -37.99
C GLU A 288 -14.59 -41.33 -37.63
N VAL A 289 -14.89 -40.33 -36.80
CA VAL A 289 -13.95 -39.28 -36.36
C VAL A 289 -13.95 -39.16 -34.84
N GLU A 290 -14.26 -40.25 -34.14
CA GLU A 290 -14.40 -40.29 -32.68
C GLU A 290 -13.14 -39.77 -31.98
N MET A 291 -11.97 -40.30 -32.34
CA MET A 291 -10.69 -39.96 -31.71
C MET A 291 -10.30 -38.48 -31.96
N PRO A 292 -10.32 -37.95 -33.20
CA PRO A 292 -10.08 -36.52 -33.46
C PRO A 292 -10.98 -35.59 -32.67
N LEU A 293 -12.27 -35.91 -32.57
CA LEU A 293 -13.22 -35.10 -31.81
C LEU A 293 -12.94 -35.15 -30.30
N GLN A 294 -12.55 -36.32 -29.77
CA GLN A 294 -12.16 -36.44 -28.36
C GLN A 294 -10.90 -35.64 -28.04
N VAL A 295 -9.85 -35.74 -28.85
CA VAL A 295 -8.59 -35.02 -28.64
C VAL A 295 -8.79 -33.52 -28.82
N PHE A 296 -9.55 -33.09 -29.82
CA PHE A 296 -9.90 -31.69 -30.01
C PHE A 296 -10.65 -31.14 -28.78
N ALA A 297 -11.68 -31.84 -28.31
CA ALA A 297 -12.43 -31.42 -27.13
C ALA A 297 -11.54 -31.35 -25.87
N ALA A 298 -10.62 -32.30 -25.70
CA ALA A 298 -9.66 -32.28 -24.59
C ALA A 298 -8.68 -31.09 -24.69
N SER A 299 -8.23 -30.73 -25.90
CA SER A 299 -7.32 -29.61 -26.15
C SER A 299 -8.00 -28.25 -25.89
N VAL A 300 -9.27 -28.11 -26.28
CA VAL A 300 -10.10 -26.94 -25.96
C VAL A 300 -10.33 -26.83 -24.46
N ASP A 301 -10.59 -27.94 -23.77
CA ASP A 301 -10.77 -28.00 -22.32
C ASP A 301 -9.49 -27.62 -21.54
N GLU A 302 -8.33 -28.06 -22.00
CA GLU A 302 -7.03 -27.66 -21.44
C GLU A 302 -6.80 -26.15 -21.62
N THR A 303 -7.11 -25.61 -22.82
CA THR A 303 -7.05 -24.16 -23.08
C THR A 303 -7.99 -23.38 -22.14
N SER A 304 -9.19 -23.90 -21.89
CA SER A 304 -10.14 -23.31 -20.92
C SER A 304 -9.58 -23.30 -19.50
N ARG A 305 -8.93 -24.39 -19.05
CA ARG A 305 -8.27 -24.44 -17.73
C ARG A 305 -7.12 -23.42 -17.62
N GLY A 306 -6.36 -23.21 -18.70
CA GLY A 306 -5.37 -22.14 -18.79
C GLY A 306 -6.00 -20.74 -18.67
N LEU A 307 -7.09 -20.49 -19.39
CA LEU A 307 -7.85 -19.23 -19.32
C LEU A 307 -8.36 -18.96 -17.90
N LYS A 308 -8.86 -20.00 -17.22
CA LYS A 308 -9.28 -19.91 -15.82
C LYS A 308 -8.14 -19.45 -14.91
N GLY A 309 -6.95 -20.04 -15.06
CA GLY A 309 -5.77 -19.65 -14.28
C GLY A 309 -5.38 -18.19 -14.51
N LEU A 310 -5.38 -17.75 -15.78
CA LEU A 310 -5.09 -16.36 -16.15
C LEU A 310 -6.13 -15.40 -15.56
N LYS A 311 -7.42 -15.69 -15.74
CA LYS A 311 -8.55 -14.94 -15.14
C LYS A 311 -8.41 -14.83 -13.63
N ASP A 312 -8.14 -15.93 -12.94
CA ASP A 312 -8.01 -15.96 -11.49
C ASP A 312 -6.84 -15.08 -11.02
N HIS A 313 -5.71 -15.09 -11.74
CA HIS A 313 -4.60 -14.19 -11.45
C HIS A 313 -4.98 -12.72 -11.68
N THR A 314 -5.55 -12.39 -12.84
CA THR A 314 -5.96 -11.03 -13.21
C THR A 314 -6.97 -10.46 -12.21
N ASP A 315 -8.01 -11.22 -11.87
CA ASP A 315 -9.11 -10.80 -11.00
C ASP A 315 -8.74 -10.80 -9.51
N GLN A 316 -8.05 -11.84 -9.03
CA GLN A 316 -7.79 -12.02 -7.60
C GLN A 316 -6.50 -11.31 -7.14
N ASN A 317 -5.45 -11.30 -7.96
CA ASN A 317 -4.15 -10.75 -7.59
C ASN A 317 -3.94 -9.35 -8.18
N TYR A 318 -3.88 -9.22 -9.51
CA TYR A 318 -3.47 -7.97 -10.16
C TYR A 318 -4.49 -6.85 -9.92
N LEU A 319 -5.78 -7.10 -10.17
CA LEU A 319 -6.84 -6.13 -9.87
C LEU A 319 -6.87 -5.76 -8.37
N GLY A 320 -6.65 -6.74 -7.50
CA GLY A 320 -6.50 -6.52 -6.05
C GLY A 320 -5.32 -5.61 -5.71
N SER A 321 -4.18 -5.76 -6.40
CA SER A 321 -2.99 -4.93 -6.18
C SER A 321 -3.23 -3.45 -6.52
N LEU A 322 -3.98 -3.17 -7.59
CA LEU A 322 -4.34 -1.80 -7.98
C LEU A 322 -5.19 -1.13 -6.90
N ARG A 323 -6.20 -1.84 -6.39
CA ARG A 323 -7.08 -1.35 -5.31
C ARG A 323 -6.34 -1.17 -3.98
N ASP A 324 -5.42 -2.08 -3.67
CA ASP A 324 -4.60 -1.97 -2.46
C ASP A 324 -3.59 -0.82 -2.56
N MET A 325 -3.11 -0.50 -3.76
CA MET A 325 -2.24 0.66 -4.02
C MET A 325 -3.02 1.98 -3.93
N GLU A 326 -4.23 2.04 -4.51
CA GLU A 326 -5.16 3.16 -4.35
C GLU A 326 -5.39 3.49 -2.86
N ALA A 327 -5.67 2.46 -2.05
CA ALA A 327 -5.85 2.63 -0.62
C ALA A 327 -4.57 3.17 0.08
N TYR A 328 -3.37 2.72 -0.33
CA TYR A 328 -2.13 3.20 0.25
C TYR A 328 -1.84 4.67 -0.15
N ILE A 329 -2.19 5.08 -1.36
CA ILE A 329 -2.15 6.50 -1.76
C ILE A 329 -3.04 7.35 -0.86
N LEU A 330 -4.22 6.86 -0.46
CA LEU A 330 -5.07 7.58 0.51
C LEU A 330 -4.40 7.76 1.88
N SER A 331 -3.61 6.77 2.36
CA SER A 331 -2.82 6.93 3.58
C SER A 331 -1.76 8.04 3.42
N LEU A 332 -1.10 8.13 2.26
CA LEU A 332 -0.17 9.23 1.98
C LEU A 332 -0.88 10.59 1.94
N LYS A 333 -2.05 10.68 1.28
CA LYS A 333 -2.87 11.91 1.28
C LYS A 333 -3.31 12.30 2.69
N SER A 334 -3.64 11.34 3.55
CA SER A 334 -3.98 11.57 4.97
C SER A 334 -2.78 12.10 5.76
N LEU A 335 -1.58 11.60 5.50
CA LEU A 335 -0.34 12.12 6.10
C LEU A 335 -0.08 13.58 5.70
N LEU A 336 -0.20 13.90 4.41
CA LEU A 336 -0.08 15.28 3.91
C LEU A 336 -1.13 16.21 4.55
N LYS A 337 -2.35 15.73 4.75
CA LYS A 337 -3.40 16.48 5.46
C LYS A 337 -3.04 16.71 6.93
N THR A 338 -2.47 15.72 7.60
CA THR A 338 -1.99 15.86 8.98
C THR A 338 -0.86 16.88 9.07
N ARG A 339 0.05 16.89 8.08
CA ARG A 339 1.10 17.91 7.94
C ARG A 339 0.51 19.31 7.78
N GLU A 340 -0.46 19.46 6.87
CA GLU A 340 -1.18 20.72 6.66
C GLU A 340 -1.86 21.20 7.95
N GLN A 341 -2.48 20.30 8.72
CA GLN A 341 -3.09 20.63 10.01
C GLN A 341 -2.06 21.16 11.02
N LYS A 342 -0.90 20.51 11.15
CA LYS A 342 0.17 20.96 12.06
C LYS A 342 0.71 22.34 11.69
N GLN A 343 0.83 22.62 10.39
CA GLN A 343 1.21 23.93 9.89
C GLN A 343 0.15 24.99 10.24
N LEU A 344 -1.14 24.69 10.07
CA LEU A 344 -2.23 25.59 10.43
C LEU A 344 -2.25 25.88 11.93
N ASP A 345 -2.06 24.87 12.77
CA ASP A 345 -1.99 25.03 14.23
C ASP A 345 -0.86 25.97 14.62
N PHE A 346 0.32 25.82 14.00
CA PHE A 346 1.47 26.72 14.21
C PHE A 346 1.16 28.17 13.78
N GLU A 347 0.63 28.36 12.58
CA GLU A 347 0.29 29.70 12.06
C GLU A 347 -0.77 30.40 12.93
N ALA A 348 -1.77 29.66 13.41
CA ALA A 348 -2.81 30.18 14.29
C ALA A 348 -2.25 30.60 15.66
N LEU A 349 -1.32 29.83 16.24
CA LEU A 349 -0.64 30.21 17.50
C LEU A 349 0.20 31.47 17.32
N VAL A 350 0.91 31.60 16.19
CA VAL A 350 1.70 32.81 15.87
C VAL A 350 0.81 34.05 15.78
N GLU A 351 -0.34 33.94 15.11
CA GLU A 351 -1.28 35.06 15.02
C GLU A 351 -1.89 35.40 16.38
N TYR A 352 -2.26 34.39 17.17
CA TYR A 352 -2.80 34.61 18.51
C TYR A 352 -1.81 35.35 19.41
N ARG A 353 -0.53 34.97 19.34
CA ARG A 353 0.56 35.67 20.02
C ARG A 353 0.70 37.11 19.50
N ASN A 354 0.66 37.33 18.19
CA ASN A 354 0.77 38.66 17.60
C ASN A 354 -0.39 39.57 17.99
N LYS A 355 -1.61 39.03 18.08
CA LYS A 355 -2.79 39.74 18.58
C LYS A 355 -2.62 40.13 20.05
N ALA A 356 -2.16 39.22 20.90
CA ALA A 356 -1.88 39.52 22.31
C ALA A 356 -0.80 40.62 22.46
N VAL A 357 0.24 40.59 21.62
CA VAL A 357 1.27 41.64 21.56
C VAL A 357 0.67 42.98 21.14
N SER A 358 -0.18 43.01 20.10
CA SER A 358 -0.86 44.23 19.65
C SER A 358 -1.81 44.80 20.72
N ASP A 359 -2.55 43.94 21.44
CA ASP A 359 -3.43 44.34 22.54
C ASP A 359 -2.64 44.92 23.72
N ARG A 360 -1.46 44.35 24.03
CA ARG A 360 -0.55 44.92 25.03
C ARG A 360 -0.03 46.27 24.57
N ASP A 361 0.48 46.38 23.34
CA ASP A 361 1.10 47.59 22.82
C ASP A 361 0.09 48.74 22.68
N SER A 362 -1.15 48.45 22.31
CA SER A 362 -2.24 49.43 22.30
C SER A 362 -2.61 49.91 23.71
N LEU A 363 -2.65 49.02 24.71
CA LEU A 363 -2.85 49.43 26.10
C LEU A 363 -1.67 50.25 26.63
N VAL A 364 -0.43 49.92 26.26
CA VAL A 364 0.80 50.64 26.64
C VAL A 364 0.85 52.02 26.01
N ASN A 365 0.64 52.12 24.69
CA ASN A 365 0.78 53.35 23.91
C ASN A 365 -0.44 54.28 23.99
N ASN A 366 -1.63 53.75 24.30
CA ASN A 366 -2.85 54.54 24.42
C ASN A 366 -3.51 54.31 25.80
N PRO A 367 -3.07 55.01 26.86
CA PRO A 367 -3.66 54.91 28.20
C PRO A 367 -5.17 55.20 28.20
N SER A 368 -5.62 56.10 27.32
CA SER A 368 -7.03 56.43 27.08
C SER A 368 -7.85 55.30 26.44
N SER A 369 -7.22 54.31 25.78
CA SER A 369 -7.91 53.16 25.18
C SER A 369 -8.38 52.14 26.21
N ALA A 370 -7.85 52.16 27.44
CA ALA A 370 -8.38 51.34 28.54
C ALA A 370 -9.82 51.74 28.92
N TYR A 371 -10.24 52.95 28.53
CA TYR A 371 -11.55 53.55 28.78
C TYR A 371 -12.48 53.50 27.56
N ALA A 372 -11.97 53.15 26.38
CA ALA A 372 -12.76 53.05 25.16
C ALA A 372 -13.45 51.69 25.09
N SER A 373 -14.60 51.56 25.76
CA SER A 373 -15.57 50.57 25.35
C SER A 373 -15.94 50.85 23.90
N ASN A 374 -15.76 49.84 23.04
CA ASN A 374 -15.99 49.92 21.59
C ASN A 374 -17.31 50.69 21.28
N PRO A 375 -17.30 51.86 20.60
CA PRO A 375 -18.46 52.76 20.53
C PRO A 375 -19.67 52.16 19.81
N LEU A 376 -19.45 51.08 19.06
CA LEU A 376 -20.49 50.37 18.30
C LEU A 376 -21.05 49.13 19.02
N THR A 377 -20.44 48.65 20.11
CA THR A 377 -20.86 47.39 20.73
C THR A 377 -21.03 47.44 22.25
N SER A 378 -20.75 48.57 22.90
CA SER A 378 -20.95 48.70 24.35
C SER A 378 -22.31 49.33 24.69
N SER A 379 -23.14 48.56 25.41
CA SER A 379 -24.40 49.03 26.00
C SER A 379 -24.23 50.35 26.77
N PRO A 380 -25.17 51.32 26.66
CA PRO A 380 -25.12 52.62 27.36
C PRO A 380 -24.92 52.54 28.88
N ALA A 381 -25.28 51.40 29.49
CA ALA A 381 -25.06 51.11 30.90
C ALA A 381 -23.56 51.04 31.28
N SER A 382 -22.69 50.63 30.35
CA SER A 382 -21.24 50.54 30.60
C SER A 382 -20.58 51.92 30.68
N PHE A 383 -21.09 52.89 29.92
CA PHE A 383 -20.60 54.27 29.94
C PHE A 383 -21.00 54.98 31.25
N ILE A 384 -22.23 54.78 31.71
CA ILE A 384 -22.73 55.34 32.97
C ILE A 384 -22.04 54.68 34.18
N ARG A 385 -21.76 53.37 34.13
CA ARG A 385 -20.97 52.69 35.16
C ARG A 385 -19.53 53.23 35.22
N SER A 386 -18.87 53.43 34.09
CA SER A 386 -17.50 53.97 34.05
C SER A 386 -17.39 55.38 34.66
N LYS A 387 -18.35 56.28 34.38
CA LYS A 387 -18.38 57.60 35.00
C LYS A 387 -18.80 57.60 36.47
N MET A 388 -19.63 56.64 36.90
CA MET A 388 -20.02 56.48 38.31
C MET A 388 -18.89 55.85 39.15
N GLU A 389 -18.01 55.06 38.53
CA GLU A 389 -16.80 54.49 39.14
C GLU A 389 -15.64 55.50 39.20
N ASP A 390 -15.50 56.39 38.21
CA ASP A 390 -14.54 57.51 38.24
C ASP A 390 -14.78 58.45 39.44
N MET A 391 -16.05 58.66 39.85
CA MET A 391 -16.39 59.43 41.05
C MET A 391 -16.11 58.68 42.37
N ARG A 392 -15.81 57.38 42.31
CA ARG A 392 -15.64 56.49 43.46
C ARG A 392 -14.17 56.19 43.80
N GLY A 393 -13.22 56.75 43.04
CA GLY A 393 -11.78 56.61 43.32
C GLY A 393 -11.25 55.17 43.14
N VAL A 394 -11.81 54.42 42.19
CA VAL A 394 -11.31 53.09 41.84
C VAL A 394 -9.99 53.23 41.09
N ASP A 395 -8.98 52.46 41.48
CA ASP A 395 -7.60 52.57 40.99
C ASP A 395 -7.46 52.00 39.55
N HIS A 396 -7.92 52.78 38.57
CA HIS A 396 -7.93 52.41 37.15
C HIS A 396 -6.52 52.18 36.58
N GLU A 397 -5.52 52.83 37.17
CA GLU A 397 -4.12 52.65 36.80
C GLU A 397 -3.61 51.28 37.24
N GLN A 398 -3.97 50.82 38.45
CA GLN A 398 -3.69 49.46 38.90
C GLN A 398 -4.37 48.41 38.02
N SER A 399 -5.64 48.60 37.64
CA SER A 399 -6.37 47.66 36.76
C SER A 399 -5.71 47.55 35.36
N ARG A 400 -5.26 48.67 34.78
CA ARG A 400 -4.51 48.66 33.51
C ARG A 400 -3.18 47.93 33.65
N ARG A 401 -2.41 48.23 34.70
CA ARG A 401 -1.13 47.54 34.97
C ARG A 401 -1.33 46.04 35.17
N GLU A 402 -2.41 45.63 35.83
CA GLU A 402 -2.76 44.21 35.98
C GLU A 402 -3.12 43.54 34.65
N ARG A 403 -3.89 44.22 33.78
CA ARG A 403 -4.19 43.71 32.42
C ARG A 403 -2.95 43.58 31.55
N ILE A 404 -2.05 44.58 31.59
CA ILE A 404 -0.76 44.52 30.89
C ILE A 404 0.05 43.32 31.40
N ARG A 405 0.17 43.16 32.71
CA ARG A 405 0.88 42.02 33.31
C ARG A 405 0.26 40.67 32.93
N LYS A 406 -1.07 40.56 32.87
CA LYS A 406 -1.75 39.35 32.39
C LYS A 406 -1.47 39.06 30.92
N LEU A 407 -1.44 40.10 30.07
CA LEU A 407 -1.08 39.96 28.66
C LEU A 407 0.40 39.59 28.49
N GLU A 408 1.31 40.15 29.29
CA GLU A 408 2.73 39.77 29.29
C GLU A 408 2.93 38.29 29.65
N LEU A 409 2.31 37.81 30.73
CA LEU A 409 2.34 36.39 31.11
C LEU A 409 1.78 35.50 30.00
N ARG A 410 0.69 35.93 29.36
CA ARG A 410 0.08 35.20 28.25
C ARG A 410 0.97 35.20 27.01
N ILE A 411 1.65 36.30 26.70
CA ILE A 411 2.60 36.38 25.59
C ILE A 411 3.78 35.44 25.84
N ASP A 412 4.28 35.36 27.07
CA ASP A 412 5.36 34.45 27.43
C ASP A 412 4.95 32.98 27.27
N GLU A 413 3.74 32.61 27.71
CA GLU A 413 3.16 31.27 27.51
C GLU A 413 3.00 30.95 26.03
N LEU A 414 2.35 31.85 25.26
CA LEU A 414 2.14 31.68 23.84
C LEU A 414 3.45 31.64 23.05
N THR A 415 4.49 32.36 23.48
CA THR A 415 5.79 32.32 22.81
C THR A 415 6.42 30.93 22.98
N ARG A 416 6.33 30.33 24.16
CA ARG A 416 6.79 28.95 24.39
C ARG A 416 5.99 27.94 23.58
N GLU A 417 4.67 28.10 23.50
CA GLU A 417 3.80 27.23 22.69
C GLU A 417 4.12 27.36 21.20
N VAL A 418 4.33 28.58 20.70
CA VAL A 418 4.73 28.85 19.31
C VAL A 418 6.08 28.20 19.00
N ASP A 419 7.08 28.32 19.88
CA ASP A 419 8.40 27.71 19.66
C ASP A 419 8.33 26.18 19.65
N SER A 420 7.52 25.59 20.55
CA SER A 420 7.26 24.15 20.58
C SER A 420 6.51 23.68 19.33
N ALA A 421 5.48 24.39 18.91
CA ALA A 421 4.69 24.07 17.72
C ALA A 421 5.53 24.20 16.44
N LYS A 422 6.39 25.23 16.37
CA LYS A 422 7.35 25.42 15.28
C LYS A 422 8.27 24.22 15.15
N THR A 423 8.95 23.84 16.23
CA THR A 423 9.90 22.73 16.25
C THR A 423 9.20 21.42 15.86
N THR A 424 7.98 21.20 16.37
CA THR A 424 7.19 20.01 16.04
C THR A 424 6.77 19.98 14.57
N SER A 425 6.36 21.12 13.99
CA SER A 425 6.00 21.23 12.58
C SER A 425 7.21 21.01 11.67
N GLU A 426 8.36 21.59 11.99
CA GLU A 426 9.59 21.43 11.22
C GLU A 426 10.09 19.97 11.24
N MET A 427 10.09 19.31 12.40
CA MET A 427 10.41 17.88 12.49
C MET A 427 9.43 17.02 11.68
N PHE A 428 8.12 17.33 11.75
CA PHE A 428 7.11 16.60 11.00
C PHE A 428 7.31 16.74 9.49
N ASP A 429 7.70 17.92 9.01
CA ASP A 429 8.02 18.14 7.60
C ASP A 429 9.17 17.26 7.11
N GLU A 430 10.24 17.16 7.90
CA GLU A 430 11.38 16.29 7.58
C GLU A 430 11.01 14.81 7.54
N GLU A 431 10.17 14.36 8.49
CA GLU A 431 9.63 12.99 8.48
C GLU A 431 8.77 12.74 7.24
N VAL A 432 7.85 13.65 6.89
CA VAL A 432 6.98 13.49 5.71
C VAL A 432 7.80 13.45 4.42
N VAL A 433 8.86 14.25 4.29
CA VAL A 433 9.74 14.18 3.11
C VAL A 433 10.40 12.81 2.98
N ARG A 434 10.88 12.24 4.09
CA ARG A 434 11.46 10.89 4.11
C ARG A 434 10.41 9.83 3.78
N GLU A 435 9.22 9.96 4.35
CA GLU A 435 8.10 9.05 4.12
C GLU A 435 7.65 9.04 2.66
N VAL A 436 7.60 10.19 2.00
CA VAL A 436 7.29 10.29 0.56
C VAL A 436 8.33 9.52 -0.28
N ALA A 437 9.61 9.64 0.05
CA ALA A 437 10.67 8.91 -0.65
C ALA A 437 10.56 7.40 -0.44
N ASP A 438 10.23 6.97 0.78
CA ASP A 438 9.98 5.56 1.09
C ASP A 438 8.75 5.02 0.38
N PHE A 439 7.65 5.78 0.35
CA PHE A 439 6.45 5.44 -0.42
C PHE A 439 6.77 5.21 -1.90
N GLU A 440 7.51 6.13 -2.54
CA GLU A 440 7.88 6.00 -3.95
C GLU A 440 8.74 4.75 -4.23
N ARG A 441 9.68 4.45 -3.33
CA ARG A 441 10.51 3.24 -3.43
C ARG A 441 9.69 1.96 -3.28
N ILE A 442 8.82 1.90 -2.26
CA ILE A 442 7.94 0.75 -2.02
C ILE A 442 7.00 0.55 -3.21
N LYS A 443 6.39 1.63 -3.70
CA LYS A 443 5.53 1.61 -4.90
C LYS A 443 6.26 1.05 -6.13
N ALA A 444 7.51 1.47 -6.36
CA ALA A 444 8.29 0.97 -7.50
C ALA A 444 8.56 -0.55 -7.41
N VAL A 445 8.91 -1.03 -6.21
CA VAL A 445 9.09 -2.46 -5.95
C VAL A 445 7.79 -3.23 -6.17
N GLU A 446 6.67 -2.73 -5.62
CA GLU A 446 5.38 -3.38 -5.72
C GLU A 446 4.87 -3.47 -7.16
N PHE A 447 4.97 -2.39 -7.94
CA PHE A 447 4.56 -2.42 -9.35
C PHE A 447 5.44 -3.33 -10.19
N ARG A 448 6.75 -3.37 -9.94
CA ARG A 448 7.64 -4.32 -10.62
C ARG A 448 7.17 -5.76 -10.35
N ASP A 449 6.87 -6.07 -9.10
CA ASP A 449 6.48 -7.43 -8.71
C ASP A 449 5.08 -7.79 -9.27
N SER A 450 4.12 -6.87 -9.23
CA SER A 450 2.75 -7.14 -9.71
C SER A 450 2.65 -7.21 -11.24
N LEU A 451 3.33 -6.31 -11.96
CA LEU A 451 3.39 -6.36 -13.42
C LEU A 451 4.25 -7.54 -13.91
N GLY A 452 5.33 -7.86 -13.18
CA GLY A 452 6.15 -9.04 -13.45
C GLY A 452 5.34 -10.32 -13.35
N ALA A 453 4.63 -10.50 -12.23
CA ALA A 453 3.77 -11.67 -12.02
C ALA A 453 2.65 -11.76 -13.08
N LEU A 454 2.05 -10.63 -13.46
CA LEU A 454 1.06 -10.60 -14.54
C LEU A 454 1.66 -11.07 -15.87
N ALA A 455 2.83 -10.55 -16.24
CA ALA A 455 3.52 -10.93 -17.47
C ALA A 455 3.91 -12.42 -17.48
N GLU A 456 4.44 -12.93 -16.36
CA GLU A 456 4.77 -14.34 -16.19
C GLU A 456 3.54 -15.24 -16.39
N ASN A 457 2.39 -14.89 -15.79
CA ASN A 457 1.15 -15.65 -15.94
C ASN A 457 0.62 -15.64 -17.39
N HIS A 458 0.75 -14.51 -18.11
CA HIS A 458 0.43 -14.48 -19.54
C HIS A 458 1.38 -15.34 -20.38
N ILE A 459 2.68 -15.31 -20.10
CA ILE A 459 3.68 -16.13 -20.80
C ILE A 459 3.39 -17.61 -20.58
N GLU A 460 3.17 -18.03 -19.33
CA GLU A 460 2.82 -19.40 -18.97
C GLU A 460 1.54 -19.86 -19.67
N PHE A 461 0.51 -19.01 -19.71
CA PHE A 461 -0.73 -19.30 -20.43
C PHE A 461 -0.49 -19.55 -21.92
N TYR A 462 0.16 -18.63 -22.63
CA TYR A 462 0.37 -18.78 -24.07
C TYR A 462 1.33 -19.91 -24.42
N GLN A 463 2.34 -20.19 -23.58
CA GLN A 463 3.18 -21.38 -23.74
C GLN A 463 2.36 -22.66 -23.57
N GLY A 464 1.45 -22.70 -22.58
CA GLY A 464 0.52 -23.81 -22.38
C GLY A 464 -0.39 -24.02 -23.60
N VAL A 465 -0.89 -22.94 -24.20
CA VAL A 465 -1.67 -22.99 -25.44
C VAL A 465 -0.85 -23.59 -26.58
N ILE A 466 0.37 -23.09 -26.83
CA ILE A 466 1.25 -23.62 -27.88
C ILE A 466 1.47 -25.13 -27.69
N ASN A 467 1.90 -25.55 -26.50
CA ASN A 467 2.16 -26.96 -26.20
C ASN A 467 0.92 -27.85 -26.42
N THR A 468 -0.26 -27.35 -26.06
CA THR A 468 -1.53 -28.07 -26.22
C THR A 468 -1.86 -28.29 -27.69
N TRP A 469 -1.74 -27.24 -28.51
CA TRP A 469 -2.11 -27.30 -29.93
C TRP A 469 -1.04 -27.97 -30.80
N GLU A 470 0.25 -27.85 -30.48
CA GLU A 470 1.31 -28.64 -31.12
C GLU A 470 1.13 -30.13 -30.87
N ARG A 471 0.77 -30.51 -29.64
CA ARG A 471 0.44 -31.89 -29.30
C ARG A 471 -0.79 -32.38 -30.07
N PHE A 472 -1.84 -31.57 -30.17
CA PHE A 472 -3.02 -31.89 -30.98
C PHE A 472 -2.63 -32.19 -32.44
N ILE A 473 -1.85 -31.31 -33.08
CA ILE A 473 -1.40 -31.49 -34.47
C ILE A 473 -0.59 -32.79 -34.60
N SER A 474 0.36 -33.03 -33.69
CA SER A 474 1.17 -34.26 -33.71
C SER A 474 0.33 -35.53 -33.55
N GLU A 475 -0.71 -35.51 -32.72
CA GLU A 475 -1.61 -36.65 -32.55
C GLU A 475 -2.43 -36.90 -33.83
N MET A 476 -2.93 -35.84 -34.48
CA MET A 476 -3.67 -35.93 -35.76
C MET A 476 -2.80 -36.40 -36.92
N ASP A 477 -1.57 -35.90 -37.02
CA ASP A 477 -0.61 -36.34 -38.05
C ASP A 477 -0.19 -37.81 -37.84
N SER A 478 -0.14 -38.29 -36.60
CA SER A 478 0.18 -39.70 -36.34
C SER A 478 -0.94 -40.68 -36.73
N GLU A 479 -2.20 -40.23 -36.62
CA GLU A 479 -3.38 -41.05 -36.94
C GLU A 479 -3.70 -41.05 -38.44
N TYR A 480 -3.53 -39.90 -39.13
CA TYR A 480 -3.84 -39.76 -40.56
C TYR A 480 -2.62 -39.67 -41.49
N GLY A 481 -1.44 -39.34 -40.96
CA GLY A 481 -0.17 -39.22 -41.72
C GLY A 481 0.50 -40.54 -42.07
N GLY A 482 -0.06 -41.69 -41.65
CA GLY A 482 0.29 -42.99 -42.22
C GLY A 482 -0.17 -43.18 -43.68
N GLY A 483 -0.89 -42.22 -44.26
CA GLY A 483 -1.50 -42.27 -45.60
C GLY A 483 -0.88 -41.33 -46.64
N ASP A 484 0.40 -40.95 -46.49
CA ASP A 484 1.07 -39.95 -47.35
C ASP A 484 1.29 -40.37 -48.83
N ASP A 485 0.70 -41.49 -49.27
CA ASP A 485 0.65 -41.91 -50.68
C ASP A 485 -0.67 -41.56 -51.40
N TYR A 486 -1.72 -41.11 -50.71
CA TYR A 486 -3.03 -40.92 -51.36
C TYR A 486 -3.32 -39.50 -51.87
N PHE A 487 -2.67 -38.46 -51.34
CA PHE A 487 -2.92 -37.06 -51.74
C PHE A 487 -1.90 -36.48 -52.72
N ARG A 488 -0.77 -37.16 -52.96
CA ARG A 488 0.25 -36.68 -53.90
C ARG A 488 -0.07 -36.95 -55.39
N GLY A 489 -1.08 -37.78 -55.67
CA GLY A 489 -1.42 -38.24 -57.02
C GLY A 489 -2.48 -37.44 -57.79
N ARG A 490 -3.03 -36.35 -57.23
CA ARG A 490 -4.14 -35.61 -57.88
C ARG A 490 -3.82 -34.19 -58.36
N SER A 491 -2.57 -33.73 -58.24
CA SER A 491 -2.16 -32.40 -58.72
C SER A 491 -1.58 -32.39 -60.15
N GLU A 492 -1.47 -33.52 -60.86
CA GLU A 492 -0.88 -33.57 -62.21
C GLU A 492 -1.88 -33.72 -63.36
N VAL A 493 -3.19 -33.61 -63.12
CA VAL A 493 -4.17 -33.58 -64.21
C VAL A 493 -5.07 -32.38 -64.03
N VAL A 494 -4.63 -31.24 -64.57
CA VAL A 494 -5.36 -30.32 -65.47
C VAL A 494 -4.38 -29.18 -65.76
N SER A 495 -3.71 -29.28 -66.91
CA SER A 495 -3.13 -28.14 -67.63
C SER A 495 -4.21 -27.40 -68.40
#